data_AF-A0A924MF98-F1
#
_entry.id   AF-A0A924MF98-F1
#
_cell.length_a   1.000
_cell.length_b   1.000
_cell.length_c   1.000
_cell.angle_alpha   90.00
_cell.angle_beta   90.00
_cell.angle_gamma   90.00
#
_symmetry.space_group_name_H-M   'P 1'
#
loop_
_entity.id
_entity.type
_entity.pdbx_description
1 polymer ?
#
loop_
_entity_poly.entity_id
_entity_poly.type
_entity_poly.pdbx_seq_one_letter_code
_entity_poly.pdbx_strand_id
1 'polypeptide(L)'
;MKNIITTIVFIGLFGSSLTSFAQLMKSKDKFTKADTLRGSNTSPYRTCYDIDYYHLDVKIDPKERFISGSNLFKFTATTNFKTLQFDLFDNLNVDKII
;
A
#
# COMPACT_ATOMS: atom_id res chain seq x y z
N MET A 1 -1.25 41.97 46.07
CA MET A 1 -2.36 41.42 45.25
C MET A 1 -1.88 40.84 43.91
N LYS A 2 -1.03 41.52 43.13
CA LYS A 2 -0.50 41.00 41.84
C LYS A 2 0.16 39.61 41.95
N ASN A 3 0.99 39.38 42.97
CA ASN A 3 1.74 38.13 43.13
C ASN A 3 0.83 36.92 43.42
N ILE A 4 -0.29 37.11 44.13
CA ILE A 4 -1.27 36.05 44.41
C ILE A 4 -1.99 35.64 43.13
N ILE A 5 -2.34 36.60 42.27
CA ILE A 5 -2.96 36.33 40.96
C ILE A 5 -1.98 35.56 40.08
N THR A 6 -0.69 35.93 40.09
CA THR A 6 0.34 35.21 39.34
C THR A 6 0.51 33.77 39.84
N THR A 7 0.48 33.52 41.15
CA THR A 7 0.57 32.17 41.72
C THR A 7 -0.66 31.31 41.37
N ILE A 8 -1.86 31.89 41.37
CA ILE A 8 -3.10 31.17 41.01
C ILE A 8 -3.09 30.80 39.51
N VAL A 9 -2.62 31.69 38.63
CA VAL A 9 -2.47 31.41 37.20
C VAL A 9 -1.44 30.30 36.96
N PHE A 10 -0.34 30.28 37.72
CA PHE A 10 0.69 29.25 37.61
C PHE A 10 0.20 27.86 38.07
N ILE A 11 -0.64 27.80 39.10
CA ILE A 11 -1.28 26.56 39.58
C ILE A 11 -2.33 26.06 38.58
N GLY A 12 -3.09 26.97 37.97
CA GLY A 12 -4.07 26.62 36.91
C GLY A 12 -3.42 26.04 35.65
N LEU A 13 -2.22 26.52 35.29
CA LEU A 13 -1.43 26.00 34.16
C LEU A 13 -0.74 24.66 34.43
N PHE A 14 -0.46 24.33 35.71
CA PHE A 14 0.13 23.05 36.10
C PHE A 14 -0.91 21.92 36.26
N GLY A 15 -2.19 22.27 36.47
CA GLY A 15 -3.29 21.32 36.65
C GLY A 15 -3.91 20.77 35.36
N SER A 16 -3.61 21.35 34.19
CA SER A 16 -4.02 20.81 32.90
C SER A 16 -3.05 19.73 32.44
N SER A 17 -3.01 18.60 33.16
CA SER A 17 -2.38 17.39 32.67
C SER A 17 -3.06 16.98 31.36
N LEU A 18 -2.35 17.15 30.24
CA LEU A 18 -2.74 16.67 28.92
C LEU A 18 -2.92 15.14 29.02
N THR A 19 -4.16 14.69 29.14
CA THR A 19 -4.50 13.27 29.01
C THR A 19 -4.23 12.88 27.56
N SER A 20 -3.01 12.44 27.28
CA SER A 20 -2.68 11.79 26.01
C SER A 20 -3.45 10.47 25.96
N PHE A 21 -4.44 10.38 25.08
CA PHE A 21 -5.03 9.10 24.71
C PHE A 21 -4.00 8.34 23.89
N ALA A 22 -3.11 7.61 24.55
CA ALA A 22 -2.24 6.66 23.88
C ALA A 22 -3.13 5.60 23.23
N GLN A 23 -3.04 5.44 21.91
CA GLN A 23 -3.78 4.41 21.20
C GLN A 23 -3.16 3.06 21.60
N LEU A 24 -3.89 2.26 22.38
CA LEU A 24 -3.51 0.88 22.70
C LEU A 24 -3.24 0.18 21.36
N MET A 25 -2.03 -0.33 21.17
CA MET A 25 -1.62 -1.08 19.98
C MET A 25 -2.56 -2.28 19.84
N LYS A 26 -3.67 -2.08 19.12
CA LYS A 26 -4.59 -3.15 18.74
C LYS A 26 -3.74 -4.18 18.01
N SER A 27 -3.91 -5.47 18.31
CA SER A 27 -3.21 -6.50 17.54
C SER A 27 -3.54 -6.27 16.08
N LYS A 28 -2.55 -5.86 15.29
CA LYS A 28 -2.74 -5.67 13.86
C LYS A 28 -3.11 -7.03 13.30
N ASP A 29 -4.13 -7.07 12.46
CA ASP A 29 -4.49 -8.30 11.76
C ASP A 29 -3.23 -8.89 11.12
N LYS A 30 -3.10 -10.22 11.19
CA LYS A 30 -1.94 -10.90 10.59
C LYS A 30 -1.95 -10.59 9.10
N PHE A 31 -0.92 -9.91 8.63
CA PHE A 31 -0.76 -9.65 7.21
C PHE A 31 -0.76 -10.95 6.42
N THR A 32 -1.50 -10.94 5.33
CA THR A 32 -1.50 -12.04 4.39
C THR A 32 -0.22 -12.02 3.57
N LYS A 33 0.08 -13.15 2.92
CA LYS A 33 1.16 -13.21 1.93
C LYS A 33 0.93 -12.20 0.80
N ALA A 34 -0.33 -12.01 0.38
CA ALA A 34 -0.69 -11.03 -0.65
C ALA A 34 -0.38 -9.60 -0.20
N ASP A 35 -0.66 -9.24 1.05
CA ASP A 35 -0.32 -7.91 1.61
C ASP A 35 1.19 -7.66 1.57
N THR A 36 1.98 -8.69 1.87
CA THR A 36 3.45 -8.59 1.86
C THR A 36 3.97 -8.40 0.43
N LEU A 37 3.47 -9.19 -0.53
CA LEU A 37 3.89 -9.12 -1.94
C LEU A 37 3.47 -7.80 -2.61
N ARG A 38 2.28 -7.27 -2.29
CA ARG A 38 1.79 -5.99 -2.82
C ARG A 38 2.45 -4.79 -2.14
N GLY A 39 2.81 -4.88 -0.85
CA GLY A 39 3.43 -3.78 -0.11
C GLY A 39 4.95 -3.63 -0.29
N SER A 40 5.64 -4.65 -0.80
CA SER A 40 7.10 -4.65 -0.94
C SER A 40 7.57 -4.13 -2.30
N ASN A 41 7.74 -2.80 -2.43
CA ASN A 41 8.23 -2.16 -3.66
C ASN A 41 9.70 -2.47 -3.97
N THR A 42 10.50 -2.86 -2.98
CA THR A 42 11.92 -3.21 -3.14
C THR A 42 12.16 -4.72 -3.27
N SER A 43 11.09 -5.49 -3.53
CA SER A 43 11.20 -6.93 -3.72
C SER A 43 12.08 -7.25 -4.92
N PRO A 44 13.02 -8.22 -4.84
CA PRO A 44 13.79 -8.68 -5.99
C PRO A 44 12.93 -9.14 -7.18
N TYR A 45 11.68 -9.53 -6.93
CA TYR A 45 10.75 -9.93 -7.99
C TYR A 45 10.13 -8.75 -8.76
N ARG A 46 10.29 -7.52 -8.27
CA ARG A 46 9.81 -6.27 -8.91
C ARG A 46 10.93 -5.40 -9.44
N THR A 47 12.04 -5.33 -8.70
CA THR A 47 13.15 -4.44 -9.05
C THR A 47 14.07 -5.03 -10.12
N CYS A 48 13.82 -6.27 -10.55
CA CYS A 48 14.64 -6.99 -11.53
C CYS A 48 14.37 -6.59 -12.98
N TYR A 49 13.36 -5.76 -13.22
CA TYR A 49 13.04 -5.19 -14.53
C TYR A 49 12.67 -3.72 -14.40
N ASP A 50 12.90 -2.98 -15.46
CA ASP A 50 12.39 -1.63 -15.68
C ASP A 50 11.38 -1.67 -16.83
N ILE A 51 10.25 -0.99 -16.66
CA ILE A 51 9.13 -1.11 -17.58
C ILE A 51 9.29 -0.10 -18.70
N ASP A 52 9.34 -0.59 -19.93
CA ASP A 52 9.42 0.28 -21.10
C ASP A 52 8.03 0.64 -21.61
N TYR A 53 7.13 -0.35 -21.67
CA TYR A 53 5.83 -0.19 -22.33
C TYR A 53 4.80 -1.24 -21.93
N TYR A 54 3.54 -0.79 -21.86
CA TYR A 54 2.36 -1.64 -21.81
C TYR A 54 1.44 -1.39 -23.00
N HIS A 55 0.97 -2.47 -23.63
CA HIS A 55 -0.21 -2.43 -24.49
C HIS A 55 -1.35 -3.17 -23.79
N LEU A 56 -2.44 -2.49 -23.50
CA LEU A 56 -3.65 -3.10 -22.98
C LEU A 56 -4.65 -3.24 -24.12
N ASP A 57 -4.89 -4.47 -24.55
CA ASP A 57 -6.02 -4.80 -25.40
C ASP A 57 -7.16 -5.24 -24.48
N VAL A 58 -8.23 -4.44 -24.43
CA VAL A 58 -9.34 -4.64 -23.48
C VAL A 58 -10.66 -4.65 -24.23
N LYS A 59 -11.38 -5.75 -24.07
CA LYS A 59 -12.79 -5.87 -24.43
C LYS A 59 -13.65 -5.64 -23.20
N ILE A 60 -14.63 -4.76 -23.34
CA ILE A 60 -15.61 -4.43 -22.29
C ILE A 60 -16.97 -4.97 -22.72
N ASP A 61 -17.62 -5.73 -21.85
CA ASP A 61 -19.03 -6.12 -21.97
C ASP A 61 -19.86 -5.44 -20.87
N PRO A 62 -20.55 -4.33 -21.17
CA PRO A 62 -21.35 -3.62 -20.18
C PRO A 62 -22.59 -4.39 -19.72
N LYS A 63 -23.12 -5.30 -20.55
CA LYS A 63 -24.33 -6.06 -20.20
C LYS A 63 -24.00 -7.10 -19.14
N GLU A 64 -22.92 -7.82 -19.35
CA GLU A 64 -22.42 -8.84 -18.41
C GLU A 64 -21.52 -8.26 -17.31
N ARG A 65 -21.21 -6.95 -17.36
CA ARG A 65 -20.28 -6.26 -16.45
C ARG A 65 -18.91 -6.95 -16.37
N PHE A 66 -18.42 -7.36 -17.53
CA PHE A 66 -17.22 -8.18 -17.64
C PHE A 66 -16.17 -7.49 -18.51
N ILE A 67 -14.90 -7.74 -18.20
CA ILE A 67 -13.76 -7.33 -19.04
C ILE A 67 -12.90 -8.53 -19.36
N SER A 68 -12.34 -8.54 -20.56
CA SER A 68 -11.33 -9.52 -20.98
C SER A 68 -10.34 -8.89 -21.94
N GLY A 69 -9.23 -9.59 -22.20
CA GLY A 69 -8.25 -9.11 -23.15
C GLY A 69 -6.85 -9.60 -22.82
N SER A 70 -5.85 -8.80 -23.19
CA SER A 70 -4.45 -9.15 -23.00
C SER A 70 -3.61 -7.94 -22.67
N ASN A 71 -2.47 -8.19 -22.03
CA ASN A 71 -1.47 -7.18 -21.78
C ASN A 71 -0.15 -7.60 -22.44
N LEU A 72 0.34 -6.77 -23.37
CA LEU A 72 1.71 -6.87 -23.84
C LEU A 72 2.60 -6.08 -22.90
N PHE A 73 3.54 -6.77 -22.28
CA PHE A 73 4.50 -6.20 -21.35
C PHE A 73 5.89 -6.18 -21.99
N LYS A 74 6.46 -4.97 -22.17
CA LYS A 74 7.84 -4.78 -22.61
C LYS A 74 8.65 -4.14 -21.50
N PHE A 75 9.81 -4.73 -21.22
CA PHE A 75 10.65 -4.32 -20.12
C PHE A 75 12.12 -4.59 -20.43
N THR A 76 12.98 -3.83 -19.76
CA THR A 76 14.42 -4.02 -19.74
C THR A 76 14.80 -4.75 -18.47
N ALA A 77 15.53 -5.87 -18.57
CA ALA A 77 16.05 -6.56 -17.40
C ALA A 77 17.17 -5.72 -16.75
N THR A 78 17.03 -5.40 -15.46
CA THR A 78 18.03 -4.61 -14.71
C THR A 78 19.02 -5.50 -13.96
N THR A 79 18.62 -6.73 -13.66
CA THR A 79 19.45 -7.75 -12.99
C THR A 79 19.18 -9.13 -13.60
N ASN A 80 20.01 -10.12 -13.28
CA ASN A 80 19.67 -11.51 -13.59
C ASN A 80 18.56 -12.01 -12.65
N PHE A 81 17.51 -12.62 -13.21
CA PHE A 81 16.41 -13.19 -12.44
C PHE A 81 15.82 -14.43 -13.11
N LYS A 82 15.16 -15.27 -12.32
CA LYS A 82 14.36 -16.43 -12.80
C LYS A 82 12.87 -16.29 -12.51
N THR A 83 12.51 -15.29 -11.72
CA THR A 83 11.15 -15.06 -11.26
C THR A 83 10.92 -13.55 -11.22
N LEU A 84 9.75 -13.17 -11.69
CA LEU A 84 9.26 -11.80 -11.71
C LEU A 84 7.84 -11.82 -11.14
N GLN A 85 7.40 -10.69 -10.61
CA GLN A 85 6.08 -10.54 -10.01
C GLN A 85 5.25 -9.52 -10.79
N PHE A 86 3.99 -9.87 -11.03
CA PHE A 86 2.94 -8.96 -11.48
C PHE A 86 1.82 -8.90 -10.44
N ASP A 87 1.21 -7.73 -10.30
CA ASP A 87 0.02 -7.59 -9.47
C ASP A 87 -1.23 -7.86 -10.27
N LEU A 88 -2.07 -8.72 -9.71
CA LEU A 88 -3.40 -9.00 -10.22
C LEU A 88 -4.38 -8.93 -9.05
N PHE A 89 -5.56 -8.38 -9.33
CA PHE A 89 -6.66 -8.43 -8.38
C PHE A 89 -7.29 -9.82 -8.38
N ASP A 90 -7.80 -10.24 -7.23
CA ASP A 90 -8.29 -11.62 -7.01
C ASP A 90 -9.50 -11.98 -7.89
N ASN A 91 -10.19 -10.98 -8.46
CA ASN A 91 -11.30 -11.16 -9.38
C ASN A 91 -10.89 -11.29 -10.86
N LEU A 92 -9.60 -11.25 -11.17
CA LEU A 92 -9.05 -11.43 -12.50
C LEU A 92 -8.29 -12.74 -12.58
N ASN A 93 -8.47 -13.49 -13.67
CA ASN A 93 -7.80 -14.76 -13.90
C ASN A 93 -6.84 -14.64 -15.09
N VAL A 94 -5.67 -15.29 -14.99
CA VAL A 94 -4.73 -15.39 -16.09
C VAL A 94 -5.02 -16.67 -16.86
N ASP A 95 -5.52 -16.52 -18.08
CA ASP A 95 -5.83 -17.67 -18.93
C ASP A 95 -4.58 -18.24 -19.62
N LYS A 96 -3.62 -17.37 -19.98
CA LYS A 96 -2.43 -17.75 -20.75
C LYS A 96 -1.28 -16.75 -20.60
N ILE A 97 -0.06 -17.28 -20.70
CA ILE A 97 1.19 -16.53 -20.89
C ILE A 97 1.80 -17.03 -22.20
N ILE A 98 2.24 -16.12 -23.07
CA ILE A 98 2.76 -16.40 -24.42
C ILE A 98 4.22 -15.98 -24.50
#